data_AF-A0A2S7RTU1-F1
#
_entry.id   AF-A0A2S7RTU1-F1
#
_cell.length_a   1.000
_cell.length_b   1.000
_cell.length_c   1.000
_cell.angle_alpha   90.00
_cell.angle_beta   90.00
_cell.angle_gamma   90.00
#
_symmetry.space_group_name_H-M   'P 1'
#
loop_
_entity.id
_entity.type
_entity.pdbx_description
1 polymer ?
#
loop_
_entity_poly.entity_id
_entity_poly.type
_entity_poly.pdbx_seq_one_letter_code
_entity_poly.pdbx_strand_id
1 'polypeptide(L)'
;MEDRELQEFLERLGQEQKERERVAIQALILAKESRIAQTKLTSIESLKEISEGMYQQTSNSLPSTLKDALEGESAVAAEQYVKQMKQPTLVTPVKRG
;
A
#
# COMPACT_ATOMS: atom_id res chain seq x y z
N MET A 1 -32.46 -3.39 -52.38
CA MET A 1 -31.18 -4.10 -52.15
C MET A 1 -30.26 -3.19 -51.33
N GLU A 2 -30.15 -1.91 -51.70
CA GLU A 2 -29.35 -0.87 -51.03
C GLU A 2 -29.68 -0.66 -49.53
N ASP A 3 -30.96 -0.69 -49.12
CA ASP A 3 -31.33 -0.50 -47.70
C ASP A 3 -30.79 -1.60 -46.76
N ARG A 4 -30.63 -2.83 -47.26
CA ARG A 4 -30.15 -3.96 -46.46
C ARG A 4 -28.64 -3.87 -46.22
N GLU A 5 -27.90 -3.45 -47.23
CA GLU A 5 -26.45 -3.23 -47.14
C GLU A 5 -26.12 -2.05 -46.22
N LEU A 6 -26.93 -0.98 -46.27
CA LEU A 6 -26.78 0.15 -45.34
C LEU A 6 -27.03 -0.28 -43.89
N GLN A 7 -28.05 -1.11 -43.64
CA GLN A 7 -28.35 -1.60 -42.30
C GLN A 7 -27.23 -2.50 -41.76
N GLU A 8 -26.71 -3.43 -42.56
CA GLU A 8 -25.57 -4.28 -42.17
C GLU A 8 -24.30 -3.47 -41.89
N PHE A 9 -24.05 -2.40 -42.67
CA PHE A 9 -22.92 -1.50 -42.43
C PHE A 9 -23.06 -0.75 -41.09
N LEU A 10 -24.25 -0.21 -40.79
CA LEU A 10 -24.52 0.47 -39.53
C LEU A 10 -24.42 -0.48 -38.33
N GLU A 11 -24.88 -1.73 -38.46
CA GLU A 11 -24.74 -2.75 -37.41
C GLU A 11 -23.27 -3.09 -37.13
N ARG A 12 -22.45 -3.28 -38.18
CA ARG A 12 -21.00 -3.50 -38.04
C ARG A 12 -20.32 -2.31 -37.37
N LEU A 13 -20.64 -1.09 -37.80
CA LEU A 13 -20.11 0.12 -37.19
C LEU A 13 -20.45 0.20 -35.69
N GLY A 14 -21.69 -0.13 -35.32
CA GLY A 14 -22.12 -0.18 -33.93
C GLY A 14 -21.41 -1.26 -33.10
N GLN A 15 -21.13 -2.42 -33.69
CA GLN A 15 -20.35 -3.48 -33.03
C GLN A 15 -18.89 -3.07 -32.82
N GLU A 16 -18.26 -2.46 -33.83
CA GLU A 16 -16.89 -1.95 -33.70
C GLU A 16 -16.76 -0.88 -32.63
N GLN A 17 -17.73 0.04 -32.53
CA GLN A 17 -17.74 1.05 -31.47
C GLN A 17 -17.85 0.41 -30.08
N LYS A 18 -18.75 -0.56 -29.89
CA LYS A 18 -18.88 -1.30 -28.63
C LYS A 18 -17.61 -2.04 -28.25
N GLU A 19 -16.89 -2.61 -29.22
CA GLU A 19 -15.64 -3.31 -28.94
C GLU A 19 -14.52 -2.34 -28.54
N ARG A 20 -14.44 -1.18 -29.20
CA ARG A 20 -13.51 -0.11 -28.80
C ARG A 20 -13.79 0.38 -27.38
N GLU A 21 -15.06 0.57 -27.03
CA GLU A 21 -15.46 0.93 -25.67
C GLU A 21 -15.06 -0.15 -24.65
N ARG A 22 -15.27 -1.44 -24.98
CA ARG A 22 -14.87 -2.56 -24.11
C ARG A 22 -13.36 -2.56 -23.86
N VAL A 23 -12.56 -2.43 -24.92
CA VAL A 23 -11.10 -2.37 -24.81
C VAL A 23 -10.67 -1.17 -23.97
N ALA A 24 -11.29 0.00 -24.17
CA ALA A 24 -11.01 1.19 -23.37
C ALA A 24 -11.34 0.98 -21.88
N ILE A 25 -12.48 0.35 -21.56
CA ILE A 25 -12.87 0.03 -20.19
C ILE A 25 -11.88 -0.96 -19.55
N GLN A 26 -11.48 -2.01 -20.27
CA GLN A 26 -10.49 -2.98 -19.77
C GLN A 26 -9.14 -2.34 -19.50
N ALA A 27 -8.67 -1.46 -20.40
CA ALA A 27 -7.44 -0.71 -20.19
C ALA A 27 -7.51 0.17 -18.92
N LEU A 28 -8.66 0.82 -18.68
CA LEU A 28 -8.89 1.61 -17.47
C LEU A 28 -8.91 0.75 -16.19
N ILE A 29 -9.50 -0.44 -16.24
CA ILE A 29 -9.50 -1.38 -15.11
C ILE A 29 -8.06 -1.80 -14.79
N LEU A 30 -7.31 -2.24 -15.79
CA LEU A 30 -5.90 -2.65 -15.63
C LEU A 30 -5.04 -1.52 -15.06
N ALA A 31 -5.22 -0.29 -15.55
CA ALA A 31 -4.52 0.87 -15.02
C ALA A 31 -4.83 1.14 -13.54
N LYS A 32 -6.10 0.95 -13.12
CA LYS A 32 -6.52 1.10 -11.72
C LYS A 32 -5.95 -0.02 -10.84
N GLU A 33 -5.99 -1.26 -11.29
CA GLU A 33 -5.40 -2.40 -10.59
C GLU A 33 -3.89 -2.21 -10.40
N SER A 34 -3.17 -1.81 -11.45
CA SER A 34 -1.75 -1.49 -11.40
C SER A 34 -1.45 -0.38 -10.39
N ARG A 35 -2.26 0.68 -10.35
CA ARG A 35 -2.11 1.77 -9.37
C ARG A 35 -2.31 1.29 -7.93
N ILE A 36 -3.28 0.42 -7.69
CA ILE A 36 -3.52 -0.16 -6.35
C ILE A 36 -2.32 -1.01 -5.93
N ALA A 37 -1.82 -1.86 -6.82
CA ALA A 37 -0.63 -2.67 -6.55
C ALA A 37 0.60 -1.82 -6.24
N GLN A 38 0.86 -0.77 -7.03
CA GLN A 38 1.97 0.14 -6.79
C GLN A 38 1.83 0.87 -5.45
N THR A 39 0.62 1.35 -5.14
CA THR A 39 0.33 2.02 -3.86
C THR A 39 0.59 1.08 -2.68
N LYS A 40 0.23 -0.20 -2.83
CA LYS A 40 0.49 -1.23 -1.82
C LYS A 40 1.99 -1.43 -1.58
N LEU A 41 2.78 -1.56 -2.64
CA LEU A 41 4.24 -1.73 -2.55
C LEU A 41 4.90 -0.55 -1.85
N THR A 42 4.61 0.68 -2.32
CA THR A 42 5.15 1.89 -1.71
C THR A 42 4.74 2.01 -0.24
N SER A 43 3.50 1.65 0.11
CA SER A 43 3.06 1.65 1.50
C SER A 43 3.82 0.64 2.37
N ILE A 44 4.14 -0.55 1.84
CA ILE A 44 4.91 -1.56 2.56
C ILE A 44 6.33 -1.04 2.86
N GLU A 45 6.96 -0.40 1.88
CA GLU A 45 8.29 0.21 2.05
C GLU A 45 8.27 1.30 3.12
N SER A 46 7.34 2.26 3.02
CA SER A 46 7.22 3.32 4.03
C SER A 46 6.92 2.77 5.43
N LEU A 47 6.08 1.75 5.55
CA LEU A 47 5.79 1.12 6.84
C LEU A 47 7.01 0.38 7.41
N LYS A 48 7.88 -0.18 6.57
CA LYS A 48 9.14 -0.78 7.00
C LYS A 48 10.09 0.28 7.56
N GLU A 49 10.21 1.42 6.87
CA GLU A 49 11.03 2.56 7.32
C GLU A 49 10.52 3.12 8.66
N ILE A 50 9.20 3.29 8.80
CA ILE A 50 8.57 3.74 10.05
C ILE A 50 8.85 2.73 11.17
N SER A 51 8.65 1.44 10.90
CA SER A 51 8.92 0.37 11.85
C SER A 51 10.37 0.36 12.34
N GLU A 52 11.32 0.55 11.42
CA GLU A 52 12.74 0.64 11.74
C GLU A 52 13.05 1.89 12.56
N GLY A 53 12.50 3.05 12.18
CA GLY A 53 12.63 4.29 12.93
C GLY A 53 12.08 4.18 14.36
N MET A 54 10.90 3.56 14.52
CA MET A 54 10.33 3.28 15.84
C MET A 54 11.26 2.38 16.66
N TYR A 55 11.77 1.30 16.06
CA TYR A 55 12.68 0.39 16.75
C TYR A 55 14.00 1.08 17.15
N GLN A 56 14.58 1.92 16.30
CA GLN A 56 15.78 2.70 16.62
C GLN A 56 15.52 3.66 17.79
N GLN A 57 14.39 4.36 17.80
CA GLN A 57 14.02 5.24 18.91
C GLN A 57 13.83 4.46 20.22
N THR A 58 13.12 3.33 20.17
CA THR A 58 12.85 2.48 21.33
C THR A 58 14.13 1.81 21.85
N SER A 59 15.00 1.28 20.98
CA SER A 59 16.18 0.52 21.40
C SER A 59 17.37 1.40 21.81
N ASN A 60 17.49 2.62 21.27
CA ASN A 60 18.67 3.46 21.49
C ASN A 60 18.37 4.74 22.29
N SER A 61 17.34 5.51 21.92
CA SER A 61 17.10 6.83 22.54
C SER A 61 16.30 6.74 23.84
N LEU A 62 15.24 5.92 23.83
CA LEU A 62 14.34 5.80 24.97
C LEU A 62 15.01 5.23 26.23
N PRO A 63 15.93 4.24 26.15
CA PRO A 63 16.57 3.70 27.34
C PRO A 63 17.46 4.72 28.06
N SER A 64 18.18 5.57 27.32
CA SER A 64 18.93 6.69 27.93
C SER A 64 18.00 7.69 28.59
N THR A 65 16.92 8.10 27.93
CA THR A 65 15.95 9.04 28.51
C THR A 65 15.28 8.49 29.77
N LEU A 66 14.98 7.19 29.81
CA LEU A 66 14.41 6.53 30.99
C LEU A 66 15.41 6.46 32.14
N LYS A 67 16.69 6.24 31.85
CA LYS A 67 17.75 6.24 32.86
C LYS A 67 17.95 7.61 33.51
N ASP A 68 17.73 8.68 32.74
CA ASP A 68 17.83 10.06 33.24
C ASP A 68 16.55 10.51 33.99
N ALA A 69 15.39 9.97 33.63
CA ALA A 69 14.09 10.35 34.19
C ALA A 69 13.68 9.55 35.43
N LEU A 70 14.26 8.37 35.64
CA LEU A 70 13.97 7.46 36.75
C LEU A 70 15.23 7.24 37.59
N GLU A 71 15.06 6.82 38.84
CA GLU A 71 16.18 6.51 39.74
C GLU A 71 16.15 5.05 40.22
N GLY A 72 17.32 4.55 40.62
CA GLY A 72 17.48 3.23 41.25
C GLY A 72 17.09 2.05 40.36
N GLU A 73 16.57 0.99 40.98
CA GLU A 73 16.22 -0.26 40.28
C GLU A 73 15.10 -0.08 39.24
N SER A 74 14.22 0.90 39.44
CA SER A 74 13.15 1.23 38.47
C SER A 74 13.71 1.71 37.14
N ALA A 75 14.78 2.51 37.16
CA ALA A 75 15.46 2.98 35.95
C ALA A 75 16.09 1.80 35.18
N VAL A 76 16.76 0.91 35.91
CA VAL A 76 17.39 -0.29 35.33
C VAL A 76 16.34 -1.24 34.73
N ALA A 77 15.24 -1.48 35.45
CA ALA A 77 14.15 -2.33 34.97
C ALA A 77 13.47 -1.75 33.72
N ALA A 78 13.22 -0.44 33.70
CA ALA A 78 12.63 0.25 32.55
C ALA A 78 13.56 0.20 31.32
N GLU A 79 14.86 0.45 31.52
CA GLU A 79 15.88 0.35 30.48
C GLU A 79 15.94 -1.05 29.88
N GLN A 80 16.00 -2.08 30.74
CA GLN A 80 16.06 -3.48 30.32
C GLN A 80 14.78 -3.91 29.59
N TYR A 81 13.61 -3.49 30.06
CA TYR A 81 12.33 -3.83 29.44
C TYR A 81 12.24 -3.27 28.02
N VAL A 82 12.59 -1.99 27.86
CA VAL A 82 12.51 -1.30 26.56
C VAL A 82 13.52 -1.86 25.56
N LYS A 83 14.73 -2.21 25.98
CA LYS A 83 15.74 -2.86 25.12
C LYS A 83 15.31 -4.23 24.60
N GLN A 84 14.39 -4.91 25.28
CA GLN A 84 13.85 -6.21 24.87
C GLN A 84 12.70 -6.10 23.87
N MET A 85 12.16 -4.90 23.65
CA MET A 85 11.10 -4.70 22.67
C MET A 85 11.61 -5.04 21.28
N LYS A 86 10.81 -5.80 20.52
CA LYS A 86 11.12 -6.15 19.14
C LYS A 86 10.64 -5.07 18.19
N GLN A 87 11.28 -4.98 17.04
CA GLN A 87 10.80 -4.13 15.94
C GLN A 87 9.34 -4.48 15.60
N PRO A 88 8.42 -3.49 15.57
CA PRO A 88 7.01 -3.76 15.30
C PRO A 88 6.81 -4.16 13.84
N THR A 89 5.98 -5.17 13.58
CA THR A 89 5.57 -5.51 12.21
C THR A 89 4.36 -4.67 11.83
N LEU A 90 4.57 -3.69 10.94
CA LEU A 90 3.50 -2.85 10.42
C LEU A 90 2.97 -3.42 9.10
N VAL A 91 1.65 -3.40 8.94
CA VAL A 91 0.96 -3.98 7.77
C VAL A 91 0.19 -2.90 7.02
N THR A 92 0.23 -2.98 5.70
CA THR A 92 -0.51 -2.05 4.84
C THR A 92 -2.02 -2.32 4.93
N PRO A 93 -2.87 -1.26 5.04
CA PRO A 93 -4.32 -1.42 4.98
C PRO A 93 -4.84 -1.66 3.56
N VAL A 94 -3.98 -1.55 2.53
CA VAL A 94 -4.37 -1.75 1.12
C VAL A 94 -4.70 -3.23 0.89
N LYS A 95 -6.00 -3.53 0.83
CA LYS A 95 -6.54 -4.88 0.60
C LYS A 95 -6.53 -5.19 -0.91
N ARG A 96 -5.94 -6.35 -1.27
CA ARG A 96 -5.77 -6.91 -2.63
C ARG A 96 -4.86 -6.12 -3.59
N GLY A 97 -4.14 -6.89 -4.41
CA GLY A 97 -3.96 -6.61 -5.83
C GLY A 97 -4.95 -7.51 -6.55
#